data_AF-A0A4R0FPX7-F1
#
_entry.id   AF-A0A4R0FPX7-F1
#
_cell.length_a   1.000
_cell.length_b   1.000
_cell.length_c   1.000
_cell.angle_alpha   90.00
_cell.angle_beta   90.00
_cell.angle_gamma   90.00
#
_symmetry.space_group_name_H-M   'P 1'
#
loop_
_entity.id
_entity.type
_entity.pdbx_description
1 polymer ?
#
loop_
_entity_poly.entity_id
_entity_poly.type
_entity_poly.pdbx_seq_one_letter_code
_entity_poly.pdbx_strand_id
1 'polypeptide(L)'
;MALNVGPDFKQRWLEAPEAVRQTFMDDLNHICDLLQPETQTQLWLAADQKAQQQAQQTVEQAYADLKARLIEEARVRRQLALELSLANKRAATEQYAQQLFADEQRQYAEQTHTLDNLRQHIEQETLRYTERYHVNDSHQNLNFAPGMVHVSDQHIMSELETVRLRLELEAEAHIEQAVSKFRNKLRTAAQEEIEYILHNSNFSDVKPTV
;
A
#
# COMPACT_ATOMS: atom_id res chain seq x y z
N MET A 1 -34.84 39.52 -44.88
CA MET A 1 -33.42 39.22 -44.60
C MET A 1 -33.35 38.65 -43.20
N ALA A 2 -33.08 37.35 -43.06
CA ALA A 2 -32.96 36.74 -41.73
C ALA A 2 -31.57 37.09 -41.17
N LEU A 3 -31.53 37.81 -40.05
CA LEU A 3 -30.30 38.03 -39.28
C LEU A 3 -29.78 36.66 -38.84
N ASN A 4 -28.68 36.22 -39.41
CA ASN A 4 -28.09 34.91 -39.15
C ASN A 4 -27.37 34.96 -37.78
N VAL A 5 -28.17 35.01 -36.71
CA VAL A 5 -27.71 34.78 -35.35
C VAL A 5 -27.43 33.28 -35.24
N GLY A 6 -26.15 32.91 -35.21
CA GLY A 6 -25.70 31.52 -35.41
C GLY A 6 -26.40 30.44 -34.56
N PRO A 7 -26.11 29.15 -34.83
CA PRO A 7 -26.90 28.01 -34.35
C PRO A 7 -27.15 27.97 -32.83
N ASP A 8 -26.24 28.52 -32.02
CA ASP A 8 -26.31 28.47 -30.55
C ASP A 8 -26.69 29.80 -29.90
N PHE A 9 -27.25 30.76 -30.65
CA PHE A 9 -27.61 32.07 -30.10
C PHE A 9 -28.51 31.97 -28.87
N LYS A 10 -29.52 31.08 -28.90
CA LYS A 10 -30.45 30.90 -27.78
C LYS A 10 -29.74 30.42 -26.51
N GLN A 11 -28.78 29.51 -26.64
CA GLN A 11 -28.02 28.99 -25.49
C GLN A 11 -27.05 30.05 -24.96
N ARG A 12 -26.28 30.68 -25.85
CA ARG A 12 -25.36 31.77 -25.50
C ARG A 12 -26.09 32.94 -24.83
N TRP A 13 -27.31 33.24 -25.27
CA TRP A 13 -28.15 34.26 -24.67
C TRP A 13 -28.66 33.87 -23.28
N LEU A 14 -29.04 32.61 -23.08
CA LEU A 14 -29.50 32.11 -21.78
C LEU A 14 -28.36 32.04 -20.75
N GLU A 15 -27.15 31.69 -21.21
CA GLU A 15 -25.93 31.60 -20.39
C GLU A 15 -25.27 32.95 -20.12
N ALA A 16 -25.59 33.98 -20.91
CA ALA A 16 -25.04 35.32 -20.70
C ALA A 16 -25.44 35.88 -19.32
N PRO A 17 -24.55 36.65 -18.66
CA PRO A 17 -24.87 37.32 -17.42
C PRO A 17 -26.13 38.18 -17.56
N GLU A 18 -26.96 38.22 -16.51
CA GLU A 18 -28.21 38.98 -16.54
C GLU A 18 -27.99 40.47 -16.84
N ALA A 19 -26.91 41.06 -16.31
CA ALA A 19 -26.52 42.43 -16.60
C ALA A 19 -26.31 42.68 -18.10
N VAL A 20 -25.70 41.73 -18.82
CA VAL A 20 -25.50 41.82 -20.28
C VAL A 20 -26.85 41.80 -21.00
N ARG A 21 -27.79 40.96 -20.56
CA ARG A 21 -29.13 40.91 -21.15
C ARG A 21 -29.91 42.20 -20.93
N GLN A 22 -29.79 42.79 -19.74
CA GLN A 22 -30.45 44.06 -19.41
C GLN A 22 -29.85 45.21 -20.22
N THR A 23 -28.52 45.33 -20.35
CA THR A 23 -27.91 46.36 -21.19
C THR A 23 -28.37 46.27 -22.64
N PHE A 24 -28.51 45.05 -23.19
CA PHE A 24 -29.07 44.87 -24.53
C PHE A 24 -30.55 45.28 -24.63
N MET A 25 -31.36 45.07 -23.59
CA MET A 25 -32.75 45.55 -23.58
C MET A 25 -32.82 47.07 -23.46
N ASP A 26 -31.96 47.66 -22.65
CA ASP A 26 -31.85 49.11 -22.47
C ASP A 26 -31.43 49.78 -23.79
N ASP A 27 -30.45 49.21 -24.50
CA ASP A 27 -30.04 49.67 -25.83
C ASP A 27 -31.20 49.60 -26.84
N LEU A 28 -31.99 48.53 -26.83
CA LEU A 28 -33.17 48.39 -27.70
C LEU A 28 -34.26 49.41 -27.37
N ASN A 29 -34.53 49.63 -26.08
CA ASN A 29 -35.48 50.65 -25.62
C ASN A 29 -35.02 52.06 -26.04
N HIS A 30 -33.71 52.34 -25.91
CA HIS A 30 -33.13 53.62 -26.30
C HIS A 30 -33.23 53.89 -27.81
N ILE A 31 -33.11 52.84 -28.65
CA ILE A 31 -33.35 52.93 -30.10
C ILE A 31 -34.84 53.17 -30.39
N CYS A 32 -35.74 52.54 -29.62
CA CYS A 32 -37.18 52.78 -29.76
C CYS A 32 -37.57 54.23 -29.42
N ASP A 33 -36.86 54.89 -28.51
CA ASP A 33 -37.08 56.31 -28.19
C ASP A 33 -36.83 57.23 -29.40
N LEU A 34 -35.92 56.87 -30.31
CA LEU A 34 -35.65 57.63 -31.52
C LEU A 34 -36.81 57.62 -32.53
N LEU A 35 -37.72 56.65 -32.43
CA LEU A 35 -38.92 56.56 -33.27
C LEU A 35 -40.04 57.51 -32.81
N GLN A 36 -39.87 58.19 -31.67
CA GLN A 36 -40.85 59.15 -31.15
C GLN A 36 -40.77 60.49 -31.91
N PRO A 37 -41.91 61.16 -32.17
CA PRO A 37 -41.98 62.33 -33.06
C PRO A 37 -41.33 63.61 -32.50
N GLU A 38 -41.01 63.68 -31.21
CA GLU A 38 -40.51 64.88 -30.53
C GLU A 38 -38.98 64.85 -30.25
N THR A 39 -38.28 63.84 -30.75
CA THR A 39 -36.89 63.56 -30.34
C THR A 39 -35.87 64.44 -31.08
N GLN A 40 -35.09 65.23 -30.34
CA GLN A 40 -33.97 65.99 -30.91
C GLN A 40 -32.78 65.05 -31.18
N THR A 41 -32.54 64.74 -32.45
CA THR A 41 -31.55 63.75 -32.90
C THR A 41 -30.12 64.01 -32.41
N GLN A 42 -29.72 65.27 -32.25
CA GLN A 42 -28.37 65.62 -31.80
C GLN A 42 -28.13 65.35 -30.31
N LEU A 43 -29.13 65.62 -29.46
CA LEU A 43 -29.06 65.32 -28.02
C LEU A 43 -29.12 63.80 -27.79
N TRP A 44 -29.94 63.11 -28.57
CA TRP A 44 -30.01 61.66 -28.55
C TRP A 44 -28.66 61.03 -28.91
N LEU A 45 -27.98 61.49 -29.97
CA LEU A 45 -26.69 60.94 -30.38
C LEU A 45 -25.58 61.12 -29.32
N ALA A 46 -25.61 62.23 -28.57
CA ALA A 46 -24.69 62.45 -27.46
C ALA A 46 -25.00 61.58 -26.23
N ALA A 47 -26.28 61.27 -25.99
CA ALA A 47 -26.73 60.36 -24.95
C ALA A 47 -26.39 58.90 -25.30
N ASP A 48 -26.62 58.50 -26.55
CA ASP A 48 -26.31 57.17 -27.10
C ASP A 48 -24.82 56.84 -26.97
N GLN A 49 -23.92 57.77 -27.32
CA GLN A 49 -22.48 57.54 -27.13
C GLN A 49 -22.09 57.29 -25.67
N LYS A 50 -22.72 57.97 -24.72
CA LYS A 50 -22.47 57.77 -23.29
C LYS A 50 -23.07 56.45 -22.80
N ALA A 51 -24.28 56.13 -23.23
CA ALA A 51 -24.96 54.88 -22.91
C ALA A 51 -24.16 53.68 -23.43
N GLN A 52 -23.67 53.73 -24.67
CA GLN A 52 -22.82 52.69 -25.26
C GLN A 52 -21.52 52.48 -24.47
N GLN A 53 -20.86 53.55 -24.02
CA GLN A 53 -19.66 53.43 -23.19
C GLN A 53 -19.96 52.76 -21.84
N GLN A 54 -21.08 53.13 -21.21
CA GLN A 54 -21.51 52.52 -19.95
C GLN A 54 -21.94 51.06 -20.14
N ALA A 55 -22.63 50.75 -21.23
CA ALA A 55 -23.02 49.40 -21.61
C ALA A 55 -21.80 48.52 -21.83
N GLN A 56 -20.79 49.00 -22.56
CA GLN A 56 -19.52 48.27 -22.75
C GLN A 56 -18.84 47.96 -21.42
N GLN A 57 -18.71 48.95 -20.52
CA GLN A 57 -18.11 48.74 -19.21
C GLN A 57 -18.91 47.72 -18.37
N THR A 58 -20.23 47.83 -18.38
CA THR A 58 -21.12 46.92 -17.63
C THR A 58 -21.01 45.49 -18.15
N VAL A 59 -20.97 45.33 -19.48
CA VAL A 59 -20.81 44.03 -20.14
C VAL A 59 -19.45 43.42 -19.81
N GLU A 60 -18.37 44.19 -19.91
CA GLU A 60 -17.02 43.75 -19.57
C GLU A 60 -16.91 43.32 -18.10
N GLN A 61 -17.45 44.12 -17.18
CA GLN A 61 -17.48 43.80 -15.75
C GLN A 61 -18.28 42.52 -15.48
N ALA A 62 -19.46 42.37 -16.08
CA ALA A 62 -20.30 41.18 -15.88
C ALA A 62 -19.61 39.90 -16.35
N TYR A 63 -18.88 39.94 -17.47
CA TYR A 63 -18.10 38.79 -17.93
C TYR A 63 -16.84 38.55 -17.08
N ALA A 64 -16.18 39.60 -16.59
CA ALA A 64 -15.07 39.47 -15.66
C ALA A 64 -15.49 38.79 -14.35
N ASP A 65 -16.65 39.18 -13.80
CA ASP A 65 -17.22 38.59 -12.59
C ASP A 65 -17.63 37.14 -12.80
N LEU A 66 -18.30 36.81 -13.92
CA LEU A 66 -18.65 35.43 -14.25
C LEU A 66 -17.39 34.55 -14.35
N LYS A 67 -16.36 35.05 -15.04
CA LYS A 67 -15.08 34.34 -15.16
C LYS A 67 -14.42 34.13 -13.80
N ALA A 68 -14.43 35.14 -12.93
CA ALA A 68 -13.89 35.04 -11.58
C ALA A 68 -14.61 33.95 -10.77
N ARG A 69 -15.95 33.93 -10.79
CA ARG A 69 -16.76 32.90 -10.12
C ARG A 69 -16.42 31.49 -10.61
N LEU A 70 -16.32 31.28 -11.92
CA LEU A 70 -15.97 29.97 -12.48
C LEU A 70 -14.57 29.51 -12.06
N ILE A 71 -13.61 30.44 -11.95
CA ILE A 71 -12.25 30.13 -11.48
C ILE A 71 -12.28 29.75 -10.00
N GLU A 72 -13.02 30.49 -9.17
CA GLU A 72 -13.18 30.19 -7.75
C GLU A 72 -13.85 28.84 -7.52
N GLU A 73 -14.95 28.55 -8.22
CA GLU A 73 -15.60 27.23 -8.16
C GLU A 73 -14.65 26.10 -8.57
N ALA A 74 -13.90 26.28 -9.65
CA ALA A 74 -12.91 25.28 -10.08
C ALA A 74 -11.81 25.09 -9.03
N ARG A 75 -11.37 26.17 -8.36
CA ARG A 75 -10.40 26.12 -7.27
C ARG A 75 -10.95 25.35 -6.07
N VAL A 76 -12.19 25.64 -5.65
CA VAL A 76 -12.87 24.96 -4.54
C VAL A 76 -13.04 23.48 -4.85
N ARG A 77 -13.48 23.12 -6.06
CA ARG A 77 -13.61 21.70 -6.48
C ARG A 77 -12.29 20.96 -6.40
N ARG A 78 -11.19 21.58 -6.85
CA ARG A 78 -9.84 20.99 -6.74
C ARG A 78 -9.43 20.82 -5.28
N GLN A 79 -9.69 21.80 -4.44
CA GLN A 79 -9.37 21.72 -3.02
C GLN A 79 -10.12 20.57 -2.34
N LEU A 80 -11.43 20.46 -2.54
CA LEU A 80 -12.25 19.38 -1.99
C LEU A 80 -11.79 18.00 -2.48
N ALA A 81 -11.44 17.88 -3.77
CA ALA A 81 -10.91 16.64 -4.31
C ALA A 81 -9.57 16.24 -3.67
N LEU A 82 -8.69 17.21 -3.42
CA LEU A 82 -7.43 16.99 -2.72
C LEU A 82 -7.65 16.58 -1.26
N GLU A 83 -8.54 17.26 -0.54
CA GLU A 83 -8.91 16.93 0.84
C GLU A 83 -9.47 15.51 0.94
N LEU A 84 -10.37 15.12 0.04
CA LEU A 84 -10.90 13.76 -0.03
C LEU A 84 -9.78 12.73 -0.33
N SER A 85 -8.89 13.04 -1.26
CA SER A 85 -7.77 12.15 -1.59
C SER A 85 -6.81 11.95 -0.41
N LEU A 86 -6.57 13.01 0.38
CA LEU A 86 -5.72 12.96 1.57
C LEU A 86 -6.42 12.20 2.70
N ALA A 87 -7.72 12.41 2.91
CA ALA A 87 -8.50 11.65 3.88
C ALA A 87 -8.48 10.15 3.57
N ASN A 88 -8.67 9.77 2.30
CA ASN A 88 -8.60 8.38 1.88
C ASN A 88 -7.21 7.76 2.09
N LYS A 89 -6.14 8.53 1.81
CA LYS A 89 -4.76 8.08 2.09
C LYS A 89 -4.52 7.87 3.58
N ARG A 90 -4.98 8.80 4.43
CA ARG A 90 -4.86 8.68 5.89
C ARG A 90 -5.62 7.45 6.41
N ALA A 91 -6.85 7.24 5.95
CA ALA A 91 -7.64 6.08 6.31
C ALA A 91 -6.96 4.76 5.88
N ALA A 92 -6.39 4.70 4.68
CA ALA A 92 -5.64 3.53 4.21
C ALA A 92 -4.38 3.28 5.06
N THR A 93 -3.64 4.32 5.44
CA THR A 93 -2.46 4.17 6.32
C THR A 93 -2.85 3.72 7.73
N GLU A 94 -3.96 4.21 8.28
CA GLU A 94 -4.46 3.80 9.58
C GLU A 94 -4.89 2.33 9.57
N GLN A 95 -5.61 1.89 8.53
CA GLN A 95 -6.00 0.49 8.35
C GLN A 95 -4.78 -0.42 8.25
N TYR A 96 -3.78 -0.03 7.45
CA TYR A 96 -2.54 -0.80 7.32
C TYR A 96 -1.78 -0.88 8.63
N ALA A 97 -1.66 0.22 9.37
CA ALA A 97 -1.02 0.23 10.69
C ALA A 97 -1.76 -0.68 11.68
N GLN A 98 -3.10 -0.66 11.70
CA GLN A 98 -3.90 -1.54 12.56
C GLN A 98 -3.69 -3.02 12.23
N GLN A 99 -3.60 -3.37 10.93
CA GLN A 99 -3.30 -4.74 10.50
C GLN A 99 -1.92 -5.17 10.98
N LEU A 100 -0.91 -4.31 10.78
CA LEU A 100 0.46 -4.59 11.23
C LEU A 100 0.52 -4.81 12.75
N PHE A 101 -0.08 -3.94 13.54
CA PHE A 101 -0.13 -4.10 15.00
C PHE A 101 -0.84 -5.38 15.43
N ALA A 102 -1.92 -5.77 14.74
CA ALA A 102 -2.63 -7.01 15.04
C ALA A 102 -1.78 -8.25 14.74
N ASP A 103 -1.05 -8.23 13.62
CA ASP A 103 -0.15 -9.31 13.25
C ASP A 103 1.07 -9.40 14.17
N GLU A 104 1.65 -8.26 14.56
CA GLU A 104 2.73 -8.20 15.58
C GLU A 104 2.28 -8.81 16.91
N GLN A 105 1.07 -8.50 17.37
CA GLN A 105 0.53 -9.08 18.61
C GLN A 105 0.37 -10.61 18.50
N ARG A 106 -0.09 -11.12 17.35
CA ARG A 106 -0.20 -12.56 17.11
C ARG A 106 1.16 -13.22 17.13
N GLN A 107 2.13 -12.67 16.40
CA GLN A 107 3.50 -13.18 16.38
C GLN A 107 4.12 -13.18 17.77
N TYR A 108 3.92 -12.13 18.56
CA TYR A 108 4.41 -12.06 19.93
C TYR A 108 3.76 -13.11 20.83
N ALA A 109 2.46 -13.35 20.70
CA ALA A 109 1.76 -14.38 21.45
C ALA A 109 2.27 -15.79 21.08
N GLU A 110 2.47 -16.06 19.79
CA GLU A 110 3.07 -17.31 19.31
C GLU A 110 4.49 -17.50 19.85
N GLN A 111 5.34 -16.47 19.78
CA GLN A 111 6.70 -16.49 20.35
C GLN A 111 6.67 -16.73 21.86
N THR A 112 5.72 -16.13 22.58
CA THR A 112 5.58 -16.35 24.02
C THR A 112 5.19 -17.80 24.32
N HIS A 113 4.28 -18.37 23.52
CA HIS A 113 3.89 -19.77 23.66
C HIS A 113 5.04 -20.74 23.35
N THR A 114 5.82 -20.48 22.30
CA THR A 114 7.00 -21.31 21.98
C THR A 114 8.07 -21.23 23.06
N LEU A 115 8.31 -20.05 23.63
CA LEU A 115 9.23 -19.87 24.76
C LEU A 115 8.74 -20.60 26.02
N ASP A 116 7.44 -20.58 26.32
CA ASP A 116 6.89 -21.33 27.46
C ASP A 116 7.04 -22.84 27.27
N ASN A 117 6.74 -23.35 26.06
CA ASN A 117 6.95 -24.75 25.72
C ASN A 117 8.42 -25.16 25.85
N LEU A 118 9.35 -24.32 25.39
CA LEU A 118 10.78 -24.57 25.52
C LEU A 118 11.24 -24.55 26.98
N ARG A 119 10.69 -23.63 27.80
CA ARG A 119 10.95 -23.61 29.25
C ARG A 119 10.51 -24.92 29.90
N GLN A 120 9.29 -25.37 29.63
CA GLN A 120 8.76 -26.62 30.16
C GLN A 120 9.58 -27.84 29.71
N HIS A 121 10.04 -27.84 28.45
CA HIS A 121 10.90 -28.90 27.92
C HIS A 121 12.25 -28.96 28.65
N ILE A 122 12.93 -27.82 28.82
CA ILE A 122 14.19 -27.73 29.56
C ILE A 122 14.00 -28.15 31.02
N GLU A 123 12.89 -27.77 31.66
CA GLU A 123 12.59 -28.16 33.03
C GLU A 123 12.46 -29.68 33.16
N GLN A 124 11.73 -30.33 32.23
CA GLN A 124 11.62 -31.79 32.19
C GLN A 124 12.97 -32.48 31.92
N GLU A 125 13.77 -31.95 31.00
CA GLU A 125 15.11 -32.48 30.72
C GLU A 125 16.03 -32.34 31.94
N THR A 126 15.96 -31.20 32.64
CA THR A 126 16.73 -30.93 33.85
C THR A 126 16.35 -31.92 34.95
N LEU A 127 15.05 -32.12 35.20
CA LEU A 127 14.57 -33.12 36.16
C LEU A 127 15.06 -34.53 35.80
N ARG A 128 14.89 -34.95 34.54
CA ARG A 128 15.35 -36.26 34.07
C ARG A 128 16.86 -36.42 34.16
N TYR A 129 17.63 -35.34 33.94
CA TYR A 129 19.08 -35.35 34.08
C TYR A 129 19.47 -35.45 35.56
N THR A 130 18.85 -34.67 36.44
CA THR A 130 19.08 -34.70 37.88
C THR A 130 18.70 -36.06 38.50
N GLU A 131 17.63 -36.72 38.03
CA GLU A 131 17.25 -38.07 38.48
C GLU A 131 18.32 -39.13 38.19
N ARG A 132 19.11 -38.98 37.11
CA ARG A 132 20.26 -39.87 36.85
C ARG A 132 21.34 -39.72 37.90
N TYR A 133 21.42 -38.55 38.54
CA TYR A 133 22.30 -38.28 39.66
C TYR A 133 21.50 -38.38 40.97
N HIS A 134 20.96 -39.56 41.27
CA HIS A 134 20.67 -39.86 42.68
C HIS A 134 21.99 -39.74 43.46
N VAL A 135 21.94 -39.14 44.66
CA VAL A 135 23.06 -39.18 45.60
C VAL A 135 23.47 -40.64 45.70
N ASN A 136 24.70 -40.95 45.28
CA ASN A 136 25.25 -42.29 45.40
C ASN A 136 25.08 -42.66 46.87
N ASP A 137 24.12 -43.54 47.16
CA ASP A 137 23.74 -43.86 48.52
C ASP A 137 25.05 -44.22 49.22
N SER A 138 25.44 -43.44 50.24
CA SER A 138 26.79 -43.49 50.83
C SER A 138 27.04 -44.82 51.58
N HIS A 139 26.13 -45.77 51.41
CA HIS A 139 26.10 -47.14 51.88
C HIS A 139 26.61 -48.17 50.87
N GLN A 140 26.96 -47.80 49.63
CA GLN A 140 27.88 -48.65 48.87
C GLN A 140 29.30 -48.41 49.38
N ASN A 141 29.68 -49.22 50.37
CA ASN A 141 31.06 -49.42 50.80
C ASN A 141 31.87 -49.97 49.61
N LEU A 142 32.26 -49.10 48.68
CA LEU A 142 33.28 -49.38 47.68
C LEU A 142 34.58 -49.56 48.46
N ASN A 143 34.89 -50.81 48.81
CA ASN A 143 36.18 -51.19 49.37
C ASN A 143 37.25 -50.95 48.30
N PHE A 144 37.94 -49.81 48.38
CA PHE A 144 39.15 -49.51 47.59
C PHE A 144 40.37 -50.27 48.11
N ALA A 145 40.21 -51.56 48.43
CA ALA A 145 41.35 -52.42 48.72
C ALA A 145 42.15 -52.59 47.41
N PRO A 146 43.47 -52.33 47.41
CA PRO A 146 44.29 -52.47 46.23
C PRO A 146 44.32 -53.96 45.82
N GLY A 147 43.66 -54.30 44.71
CA GLY A 147 43.71 -55.64 44.12
C GLY A 147 42.37 -56.35 43.83
N MET A 148 41.19 -55.75 44.11
CA MET A 148 39.89 -56.43 43.86
C MET A 148 39.06 -55.92 42.68
N VAL A 149 39.45 -54.86 41.99
CA VAL A 149 38.79 -54.45 40.73
C VAL A 149 39.63 -54.94 39.55
N HIS A 150 39.53 -56.22 39.24
CA HIS A 150 40.00 -56.74 37.96
C HIS A 150 38.84 -56.64 36.96
N VAL A 151 38.65 -55.45 36.36
CA VAL A 151 37.83 -55.36 35.15
C VAL A 151 38.60 -56.14 34.09
N SER A 152 38.03 -57.24 33.59
CA SER A 152 38.68 -58.01 32.54
C SER A 152 38.83 -57.13 31.31
N ASP A 153 40.03 -57.08 30.73
CA ASP A 153 40.32 -56.31 29.51
C ASP A 153 39.31 -56.63 28.39
N GLN A 154 38.77 -57.85 28.35
CA GLN A 154 37.73 -58.25 27.40
C GLN A 154 36.43 -57.44 27.54
N HIS A 155 36.03 -57.07 28.75
CA HIS A 155 34.82 -56.28 28.96
C HIS A 155 35.03 -54.81 28.54
N ILE A 156 36.22 -54.27 28.82
CA ILE A 156 36.62 -52.93 28.34
C ILE A 156 36.64 -52.88 26.81
N MET A 157 37.19 -53.92 26.16
CA MET A 157 37.22 -54.01 24.71
C MET A 157 35.81 -54.12 24.10
N SER A 158 34.90 -54.90 24.71
CA SER A 158 33.51 -55.01 24.20
C SER A 158 32.72 -53.69 24.32
N GLU A 159 32.94 -52.93 25.39
CA GLU A 159 32.32 -51.61 25.56
C GLU A 159 32.90 -50.60 24.57
N LEU A 160 34.21 -50.63 24.32
CA LEU A 160 34.87 -49.83 23.29
C LEU A 160 34.38 -50.15 21.88
N GLU A 161 34.19 -51.43 21.55
CA GLU A 161 33.61 -51.87 20.28
C GLU A 161 32.16 -51.40 20.12
N THR A 162 31.38 -51.44 21.20
CA THR A 162 29.99 -50.96 21.22
C THR A 162 29.91 -49.45 21.02
N VAL A 163 30.77 -48.69 21.71
CA VAL A 163 30.87 -47.22 21.54
C VAL A 163 31.33 -46.87 20.13
N ARG A 164 32.32 -47.61 19.60
CA ARG A 164 32.79 -47.43 18.23
C ARG A 164 31.67 -47.65 17.23
N LEU A 165 30.92 -48.75 17.32
CA LEU A 165 29.81 -49.04 16.43
C LEU A 165 28.73 -47.97 16.51
N ARG A 166 28.40 -47.47 17.70
CA ARG A 166 27.45 -46.37 17.87
C ARG A 166 27.94 -45.10 17.16
N LEU A 167 29.20 -44.74 17.34
CA LEU A 167 29.78 -43.55 16.71
C LEU A 167 29.86 -43.69 15.18
N GLU A 168 30.16 -44.88 14.68
CA GLU A 168 30.13 -45.16 13.23
C GLU A 168 28.70 -44.98 12.67
N LEU A 169 27.68 -45.53 13.34
CA LEU A 169 26.28 -45.36 12.94
C LEU A 169 25.78 -43.91 13.05
N GLU A 170 26.18 -43.20 14.10
CA GLU A 170 25.85 -41.78 14.27
C GLU A 170 26.49 -40.92 13.17
N ALA A 171 27.75 -41.20 12.82
CA ALA A 171 28.42 -40.53 11.71
C ALA A 171 27.76 -40.82 10.36
N GLU A 172 27.38 -42.07 10.08
CA GLU A 172 26.63 -42.44 8.87
C GLU A 172 25.30 -41.70 8.77
N ALA A 173 24.54 -41.62 9.87
CA ALA A 173 23.28 -40.89 9.93
C ALA A 173 23.47 -39.38 9.67
N HIS A 174 24.53 -38.78 10.22
CA HIS A 174 24.86 -37.39 9.95
C HIS A 174 25.24 -37.14 8.49
N ILE A 175 26.01 -38.04 7.88
CA ILE A 175 26.38 -37.95 6.45
C ILE A 175 25.12 -38.04 5.58
N GLU A 176 24.23 -38.99 5.85
CA GLU A 176 22.98 -39.14 5.10
C GLU A 176 22.09 -37.89 5.21
N GLN A 177 21.95 -37.34 6.42
CA GLN A 177 21.22 -36.10 6.65
C GLN A 177 21.84 -34.91 5.89
N ALA A 178 23.17 -34.79 5.88
CA ALA A 178 23.88 -33.74 5.16
C ALA A 178 23.69 -33.84 3.64
N VAL A 179 23.80 -35.06 3.08
CA VAL A 179 23.57 -35.32 1.65
C VAL A 179 22.14 -35.01 1.25
N SER A 180 21.15 -35.41 2.06
CA SER A 180 19.74 -35.10 1.83
C SER A 180 19.48 -33.59 1.82
N LYS A 181 19.99 -32.86 2.82
CA LYS A 181 19.89 -31.39 2.88
C LYS A 181 20.55 -30.73 1.67
N PHE A 182 21.72 -31.20 1.26
CA PHE A 182 22.42 -30.67 0.09
C PHE A 182 21.65 -30.90 -1.22
N ARG A 183 21.12 -32.11 -1.42
CA ARG A 183 20.26 -32.44 -2.58
C ARG A 183 19.01 -31.57 -2.64
N ASN A 184 18.37 -31.33 -1.49
CA ASN A 184 17.20 -30.46 -1.44
C ASN A 184 17.57 -29.02 -1.80
N LYS A 185 18.66 -28.47 -1.24
CA LYS A 185 19.14 -27.14 -1.61
C LYS A 185 19.45 -27.01 -3.11
N LEU A 186 20.10 -28.01 -3.71
CA LEU A 186 20.37 -28.03 -5.15
C LEU A 186 19.07 -28.04 -5.97
N ARG A 187 18.07 -28.83 -5.58
CA ARG A 187 16.77 -28.86 -6.24
C ARG A 187 16.05 -27.52 -6.15
N THR A 188 16.05 -26.90 -4.96
CA THR A 188 15.43 -25.59 -4.74
C THR A 188 16.13 -24.52 -5.56
N ALA A 189 17.47 -24.45 -5.53
CA ALA A 189 18.23 -23.47 -6.33
C ALA A 189 18.00 -23.66 -7.84
N ALA A 190 17.94 -24.90 -8.33
CA ALA A 190 17.62 -25.17 -9.74
C ALA A 190 16.18 -24.76 -10.10
N GLN A 191 15.21 -24.97 -9.20
CA GLN A 191 13.84 -24.52 -9.41
C GLN A 191 13.75 -22.99 -9.45
N GLU A 192 14.43 -22.30 -8.53
CA GLU A 192 14.50 -20.84 -8.50
C GLU A 192 15.14 -20.29 -9.79
N GLU A 193 16.21 -20.91 -10.29
CA GLU A 193 16.81 -20.52 -11.58
C GLU A 193 15.86 -20.76 -12.77
N ILE A 194 15.14 -21.89 -12.79
CA ILE A 194 14.14 -22.18 -13.84
C ILE A 194 13.01 -21.16 -13.78
N GLU A 195 12.47 -20.85 -12.60
CA GLU A 195 11.42 -19.85 -12.41
C GLU A 195 11.89 -18.45 -12.83
N TYR A 196 13.12 -18.08 -12.48
CA TYR A 196 13.73 -16.82 -12.89
C TYR A 196 13.87 -16.72 -14.42
N ILE A 197 14.35 -17.79 -15.08
CA ILE A 197 14.46 -17.85 -16.54
C ILE A 197 13.07 -17.79 -17.18
N LEU A 198 12.08 -18.51 -16.66
CA LEU A 198 10.71 -18.47 -17.18
C LEU A 198 10.08 -17.07 -17.05
N HIS A 199 10.28 -16.40 -15.92
CA HIS A 199 9.76 -15.05 -15.69
C HIS A 199 10.45 -13.98 -16.56
N ASN A 200 11.74 -14.14 -16.86
CA ASN A 200 12.52 -13.17 -17.65
C ASN A 200 12.71 -13.56 -19.12
N SER A 201 12.10 -14.65 -19.59
CA SER A 201 12.18 -15.08 -20.99
C SER A 201 10.95 -14.62 -21.79
N ASN A 202 11.18 -14.07 -22.99
CA ASN A 202 10.17 -13.54 -23.90
C ASN A 202 9.23 -14.62 -24.52
N PHE A 203 9.09 -15.79 -23.90
CA PHE A 203 8.24 -16.87 -24.43
C PHE A 203 6.73 -16.60 -24.28
N SER A 204 6.31 -15.63 -23.46
CA SER A 204 4.89 -15.27 -23.30
C SER A 204 4.38 -14.22 -24.30
N ASP A 205 5.26 -13.59 -25.11
CA ASP A 205 4.87 -12.49 -26.02
C ASP A 205 4.72 -12.89 -27.50
N VAL A 206 4.91 -14.18 -27.84
CA VAL A 206 4.68 -14.65 -29.21
C VAL A 206 3.24 -15.16 -29.34
N LYS A 207 2.34 -14.26 -29.74
CA LYS A 207 1.05 -14.69 -30.34
C LYS A 207 1.35 -15.59 -31.55
N PRO A 208 0.69 -16.75 -31.68
CA PRO A 208 0.88 -17.60 -32.84
C PRO A 208 0.39 -16.85 -34.08
N THR A 209 1.31 -16.54 -34.98
CA THR A 209 1.01 -16.11 -36.34
C THR A 209 1.25 -17.27 -37.29
N VAL A 210 0.21 -17.54 -38.08
CA VAL A 210 0.06 -18.52 -39.19
C VAL A 210 -0.44 -19.89 -38.77
#